data_AF-A0A1C5BIM1-F1
#
_entry.id   AF-A0A1C5BIM1-F1
#
_cell.length_a   1.000
_cell.length_b   1.000
_cell.length_c   1.000
_cell.angle_alpha   90.00
_cell.angle_beta   90.00
_cell.angle_gamma   90.00
#
_symmetry.space_group_name_H-M   'P 1'
#
loop_
_entity.id
_entity.type
_entity.pdbx_description
1 polymer ?
#
loop_
_entity_poly.entity_id
_entity_poly.type
_entity_poly.pdbx_seq_one_letter_code
_entity_poly.pdbx_strand_id
1 'polypeptide(L)'
;MAAAWQRFIGHRVAPKAALVVLAAALVAGFLLVRSERRDAHNAEVLDTACGGVLPRATVRGLLPGDETWELRGELDLTGPSGRGPRTLLRCSVEWGEYGRLELAAVPVLDVPLSGVRPRDILAARTAKEPDWATAYRSATTQVTAGCPAGLPGYPRPVTRFRVHASLGYDEGSEIAGAAKEVRAAVTAVANHVRDRGGCGGPAVTPSDVRPPPEPVEDPDEESGEVVPSCRWFRPELLDGRARGRDDREPDGVTGDDADVCSLRVPRAKPASRLDQFAEVGSVSWRGPLLPEVRTAYGAELAALSPDPAPESGEKSYTLAVWAESSCSGARTLSRVTVGTAAAALAADRVDRILAAYLAASDCRAVKVLGKVWK
;
A
#
# COMPACT_ATOMS: atom_id res chain seq x y z
N MET A 1 33.10 -41.08 -73.25
CA MET A 1 32.93 -41.19 -71.79
C MET A 1 32.53 -39.88 -71.08
N ALA A 2 32.75 -38.68 -71.65
CA ALA A 2 32.42 -37.40 -71.00
C ALA A 2 30.91 -37.12 -70.80
N ALA A 3 30.05 -37.51 -71.76
CA ALA A 3 28.61 -37.20 -71.72
C ALA A 3 27.82 -38.00 -70.66
N ALA A 4 28.29 -39.20 -70.28
CA ALA A 4 27.66 -40.00 -69.23
C ALA A 4 27.99 -39.46 -67.83
N TRP A 5 29.19 -38.91 -67.65
CA TRP A 5 29.64 -38.30 -66.40
C TRP A 5 28.91 -36.98 -66.08
N GLN A 6 28.66 -36.15 -67.10
CA GLN A 6 27.85 -34.92 -66.95
C GLN A 6 26.39 -35.21 -66.59
N ARG A 7 25.78 -36.26 -67.15
CA ARG A 7 24.41 -36.69 -66.77
C ARG A 7 24.35 -37.25 -65.35
N PHE A 8 25.40 -37.91 -64.87
CA PHE A 8 25.46 -38.44 -63.51
C PHE A 8 25.66 -37.35 -62.44
N ILE A 9 26.41 -36.29 -62.75
CA ILE A 9 26.53 -35.11 -61.87
C ILE A 9 25.22 -34.32 -61.84
N GLY A 10 24.58 -34.09 -62.99
CA GLY A 10 23.28 -33.41 -63.06
C GLY A 10 22.18 -34.10 -62.24
N HIS A 11 22.12 -35.45 -62.30
CA HIS A 11 21.17 -36.25 -61.51
C HIS A 11 21.51 -36.36 -60.02
N ARG A 12 22.73 -36.06 -59.58
CA ARG A 12 23.10 -36.01 -58.14
C ARG A 12 22.93 -34.64 -57.53
N VAL A 13 23.02 -33.56 -58.33
CA VAL A 13 22.90 -32.18 -57.84
C VAL A 13 21.44 -31.71 -57.86
N ALA A 14 20.64 -32.09 -58.85
CA ALA A 14 19.20 -31.80 -58.90
C ALA A 14 18.41 -32.25 -57.64
N PRO A 15 18.58 -33.49 -57.12
CA PRO A 15 17.89 -33.91 -55.90
C PRO A 15 18.41 -33.22 -54.65
N LYS A 16 19.70 -32.84 -54.60
CA LYS A 16 20.26 -32.06 -53.48
C LYS A 16 19.75 -30.63 -53.48
N ALA A 17 19.71 -29.97 -54.63
CA ALA A 17 19.14 -28.63 -54.77
C ALA A 17 17.63 -28.64 -54.46
N ALA A 18 16.89 -29.65 -54.93
CA ALA A 18 15.48 -29.82 -54.60
C ALA A 18 15.25 -30.06 -53.10
N LEU A 19 16.11 -30.86 -52.43
CA LEU A 19 16.07 -31.03 -50.98
C LEU A 19 16.38 -29.75 -50.22
N VAL A 20 17.35 -28.96 -50.67
CA VAL A 20 17.68 -27.66 -50.05
C VAL A 20 16.53 -26.68 -50.21
N VAL A 21 15.91 -26.60 -51.39
CA VAL A 21 14.74 -25.75 -51.64
C VAL A 21 13.53 -26.21 -50.82
N LEU A 22 13.28 -27.52 -50.73
CA LEU A 22 12.22 -28.09 -49.90
C LEU A 22 12.47 -27.81 -48.42
N ALA A 23 13.70 -27.99 -47.94
CA ALA A 23 14.09 -27.66 -46.57
C ALA A 23 13.92 -26.16 -46.28
N ALA A 24 14.36 -25.29 -47.19
CA ALA A 24 14.18 -23.85 -47.06
C ALA A 24 12.69 -23.45 -47.05
N ALA A 25 11.85 -24.07 -47.90
CA ALA A 25 10.41 -23.83 -47.92
C ALA A 25 9.72 -24.33 -46.64
N LEU A 26 10.12 -25.49 -46.10
CA LEU A 26 9.61 -26.01 -44.83
C LEU A 26 10.05 -25.16 -43.64
N VAL A 27 11.30 -24.69 -43.63
CA VAL A 27 11.80 -23.77 -42.61
C VAL A 27 11.07 -22.43 -42.69
N ALA A 28 10.89 -21.87 -43.89
CA ALA A 28 10.15 -20.63 -44.09
C ALA A 28 8.67 -20.79 -43.67
N GLY A 29 8.01 -21.88 -44.03
CA GLY A 29 6.65 -22.18 -43.60
C GLY A 29 6.53 -22.37 -42.09
N PHE A 30 7.48 -23.04 -41.46
CA PHE A 30 7.53 -23.19 -40.00
C PHE A 30 7.74 -21.85 -39.29
N LEU A 31 8.64 -20.99 -39.80
CA LEU A 31 8.87 -19.66 -39.26
C LEU A 31 7.63 -18.76 -39.41
N LEU A 32 6.93 -18.83 -40.54
CA LEU A 32 5.67 -18.10 -40.76
C LEU A 32 4.58 -18.53 -39.77
N VAL A 33 4.35 -19.84 -39.64
CA VAL A 33 3.35 -20.38 -38.69
C VAL A 33 3.71 -20.02 -37.25
N ARG A 34 5.01 -20.07 -36.89
CA ARG A 34 5.49 -19.66 -35.58
C ARG A 34 5.27 -18.16 -35.36
N SER A 35 5.51 -17.32 -36.37
CA SER A 35 5.26 -15.88 -36.27
C SER A 35 3.77 -15.56 -36.16
N GLU A 36 2.89 -16.22 -36.91
CA GLU A 36 1.44 -16.01 -36.83
C GLU A 36 0.90 -16.41 -35.46
N ARG A 37 1.36 -17.56 -34.92
CA ARG A 37 0.99 -18.00 -33.56
C ARG A 37 1.47 -17.03 -32.49
N ARG A 38 2.70 -16.54 -32.61
CA ARG A 38 3.26 -15.53 -31.70
C ARG A 38 2.46 -14.23 -31.77
N ASP A 39 2.17 -13.73 -32.97
CA ASP A 39 1.39 -12.50 -33.17
C ASP A 39 -0.04 -12.63 -32.62
N ALA A 40 -0.67 -13.79 -32.78
CA ALA A 40 -1.97 -14.08 -32.18
C ALA A 40 -1.91 -14.12 -30.65
N HIS A 41 -0.90 -14.78 -30.09
CA HIS A 41 -0.67 -14.83 -28.63
C HIS A 41 -0.40 -13.44 -28.05
N ASN A 42 0.50 -12.68 -28.68
CA ASN A 42 0.84 -11.31 -28.28
C ASN A 42 -0.39 -10.39 -28.35
N ALA A 43 -1.28 -10.59 -29.32
CA ALA A 43 -2.54 -9.86 -29.39
C ALA A 43 -3.49 -10.21 -28.23
N GLU A 44 -3.58 -11.49 -27.84
CA GLU A 44 -4.36 -11.95 -26.69
C GLU A 44 -3.80 -11.41 -25.36
N VAL A 45 -2.48 -11.38 -25.20
CA VAL A 45 -1.81 -10.79 -24.04
C VAL A 45 -2.16 -9.30 -23.91
N LEU A 46 -2.14 -8.54 -25.02
CA LEU A 46 -2.56 -7.14 -24.98
C LEU A 46 -4.07 -6.95 -24.77
N ASP A 47 -4.90 -7.89 -25.23
CA ASP A 47 -6.35 -7.84 -25.02
C ASP A 47 -6.73 -8.03 -23.56
N THR A 48 -5.93 -8.81 -22.83
CA THR A 48 -6.13 -9.11 -21.41
C THR A 48 -5.36 -8.15 -20.50
N ALA A 49 -4.22 -7.61 -20.95
CA ALA A 49 -3.38 -6.73 -20.16
C ALA A 49 -4.13 -5.51 -19.63
N CYS A 50 -3.97 -5.27 -18.33
CA CYS A 50 -4.61 -4.17 -17.60
C CYS A 50 -6.15 -4.12 -17.76
N GLY A 51 -6.80 -5.28 -17.99
CA GLY A 51 -8.25 -5.34 -18.22
C GLY A 51 -8.68 -4.86 -19.62
N GLY A 52 -7.80 -4.93 -20.61
CA GLY A 52 -8.08 -4.52 -22.00
C GLY A 52 -8.05 -3.00 -22.22
N VAL A 53 -7.53 -2.24 -21.26
CA VAL A 53 -7.52 -0.76 -21.27
C VAL A 53 -6.42 -0.19 -22.17
N LEU A 54 -5.37 -0.96 -22.43
CA LEU A 54 -4.20 -0.49 -23.15
C LEU A 54 -4.51 -0.21 -24.63
N PRO A 55 -4.11 0.96 -25.18
CA PRO A 55 -4.27 1.24 -26.61
C PRO A 55 -3.35 0.31 -27.42
N ARG A 56 -3.94 -0.73 -28.04
CA ARG A 56 -3.20 -1.82 -28.71
C ARG A 56 -2.16 -1.31 -29.70
N ALA A 57 -2.54 -0.35 -30.56
CA ALA A 57 -1.64 0.20 -31.57
C ALA A 57 -0.45 0.95 -30.96
N THR A 58 -0.65 1.63 -29.83
CA THR A 58 0.42 2.36 -29.14
C THR A 58 1.32 1.42 -28.36
N VAL A 59 0.76 0.45 -27.64
CA VAL A 59 1.56 -0.49 -26.85
C VAL A 59 2.30 -1.48 -27.75
N ARG A 60 1.71 -1.94 -28.85
CA ARG A 60 2.43 -2.76 -29.84
C ARG A 60 3.64 -2.04 -30.45
N GLY A 61 3.61 -0.71 -30.54
CA GLY A 61 4.76 0.09 -30.98
C GLY A 61 5.90 0.18 -29.96
N LEU A 62 5.62 -0.11 -28.67
CA LEU A 62 6.57 -0.09 -27.57
C LEU A 62 7.27 -1.44 -27.34
N LEU A 63 6.65 -2.53 -27.80
CA LEU A 63 7.06 -3.90 -27.53
C LEU A 63 7.80 -4.50 -28.74
N PRO A 64 8.85 -5.30 -28.53
CA PRO A 64 9.55 -5.95 -29.63
C PRO A 64 8.63 -6.95 -30.35
N GLY A 65 8.59 -6.85 -31.68
CA GLY A 65 7.72 -7.66 -32.51
C GLY A 65 8.24 -9.08 -32.78
N ASP A 66 9.50 -9.35 -32.46
CA ASP A 66 10.14 -10.66 -32.61
C ASP A 66 10.02 -11.54 -31.36
N GLU A 67 9.64 -10.97 -30.23
CA GLU A 67 9.52 -11.67 -28.95
C GLU A 67 8.10 -12.14 -28.62
N THR A 68 8.01 -13.19 -27.80
CA THR A 68 6.74 -13.64 -27.22
C THR A 68 6.53 -12.89 -25.91
N TRP A 69 5.35 -12.32 -25.73
CA TRP A 69 5.04 -11.50 -24.55
C TRP A 69 4.36 -12.34 -23.49
N GLU A 70 4.68 -12.09 -22.23
CA GLU A 70 4.05 -12.75 -21.09
C GLU A 70 3.42 -11.72 -20.16
N LEU A 71 2.23 -12.05 -19.66
CA LEU A 71 1.56 -11.26 -18.62
C LEU A 71 2.09 -11.71 -17.25
N ARG A 72 2.64 -10.76 -16.48
CA ARG A 72 2.93 -10.98 -15.06
C ARG A 72 2.17 -10.00 -14.18
N GLY A 73 1.85 -10.44 -12.97
CA GLY A 73 1.07 -9.65 -12.01
C GLY A 73 -0.35 -9.40 -12.53
N GLU A 74 -1.19 -10.44 -12.49
CA GLU A 74 -2.62 -10.32 -12.79
C GLU A 74 -3.26 -9.24 -11.92
N LEU A 75 -4.05 -8.40 -12.57
CA LEU A 75 -4.88 -7.39 -11.94
C LEU A 75 -6.09 -8.08 -11.30
N ASP A 76 -6.26 -7.88 -9.99
CA ASP A 76 -7.60 -7.86 -9.43
C ASP A 76 -8.20 -6.48 -9.68
N LEU A 77 -9.28 -6.44 -10.45
CA LEU A 77 -9.95 -5.21 -10.91
C LEU A 77 -11.00 -4.70 -9.93
N THR A 78 -11.25 -5.38 -8.80
CA THR A 78 -12.30 -4.99 -7.87
C THR A 78 -12.04 -5.50 -6.46
N GLY A 79 -11.16 -4.84 -5.70
CA GLY A 79 -11.08 -5.04 -4.26
C GLY A 79 -9.69 -4.84 -3.68
N PRO A 80 -9.56 -4.79 -2.35
CA PRO A 80 -8.26 -4.84 -1.67
C PRO A 80 -7.63 -6.22 -1.85
N SER A 81 -7.09 -6.50 -3.04
CA SER A 81 -6.53 -7.80 -3.38
C SER A 81 -5.20 -7.59 -4.11
N GLY A 82 -4.21 -7.26 -3.30
CA GLY A 82 -2.80 -7.25 -3.62
C GLY A 82 -2.02 -7.27 -2.31
N ARG A 83 -0.72 -7.58 -2.34
CA ARG A 83 0.16 -7.41 -1.17
C ARG A 83 0.33 -5.91 -0.90
N GLY A 84 -0.56 -5.35 -0.08
CA GLY A 84 -0.54 -3.95 0.34
C GLY A 84 -1.93 -3.34 0.31
N PRO A 85 -2.25 -2.38 1.21
CA PRO A 85 -3.54 -1.72 1.16
C PRO A 85 -3.62 -0.82 -0.09
N ARG A 86 -4.42 -1.27 -1.08
CA ARG A 86 -5.18 -0.45 -2.03
C ARG A 86 -4.48 0.03 -3.32
N THR A 87 -3.97 -0.87 -4.15
CA THR A 87 -3.62 -0.57 -5.56
C THR A 87 -4.89 -0.57 -6.43
N LEU A 88 -5.08 0.41 -7.31
CA LEU A 88 -6.27 0.51 -8.19
C LEU A 88 -6.11 -0.33 -9.46
N LEU A 89 -4.90 -0.36 -9.99
CA LEU A 89 -4.53 -1.10 -11.19
C LEU A 89 -3.04 -1.40 -11.14
N ARG A 90 -2.63 -2.64 -11.41
CA ARG A 90 -1.24 -3.00 -11.68
C ARG A 90 -1.14 -4.12 -12.70
N CYS A 91 -0.35 -3.91 -13.74
CA CYS A 91 -0.09 -4.90 -14.79
C CYS A 91 1.36 -4.79 -15.23
N SER A 92 1.96 -5.92 -15.60
CA SER A 92 3.26 -5.96 -16.26
C SER A 92 3.20 -6.85 -17.49
N VAL A 93 3.77 -6.37 -18.58
CA VAL A 93 4.03 -7.13 -19.80
C VAL A 93 5.53 -7.30 -19.91
N GLU A 94 5.99 -8.55 -19.89
CA GLU A 94 7.40 -8.93 -20.01
C GLU A 94 7.64 -9.52 -21.41
N TRP A 95 8.85 -9.36 -21.94
CA TRP A 95 9.27 -10.01 -23.18
C TRP A 95 10.70 -10.52 -23.04
N GLY A 96 10.87 -11.83 -23.28
CA GLY A 96 12.16 -12.51 -23.07
C GLY A 96 12.72 -12.29 -21.66
N GLU A 97 14.04 -12.28 -21.55
CA GLU A 97 14.74 -12.00 -20.28
C GLU A 97 15.08 -10.51 -20.08
N TYR A 98 14.83 -9.63 -21.07
CA TYR A 98 15.55 -8.35 -21.18
C TYR A 98 14.69 -7.09 -21.15
N GLY A 99 13.36 -7.19 -21.11
CA GLY A 99 12.54 -6.00 -21.06
C GLY A 99 11.15 -6.19 -20.49
N ARG A 100 10.66 -5.10 -19.88
CA ARG A 100 9.36 -5.07 -19.24
C ARG A 100 8.70 -3.71 -19.33
N LEU A 101 7.39 -3.73 -19.50
CA LEU A 101 6.51 -2.58 -19.37
C LEU A 101 5.65 -2.80 -18.13
N GLU A 102 5.83 -1.96 -17.12
CA GLU A 102 5.01 -1.94 -15.92
C GLU A 102 4.10 -0.72 -15.92
N LEU A 103 2.82 -0.93 -15.59
CA LEU A 103 1.88 0.16 -15.32
C LEU A 103 1.22 -0.06 -13.97
N ALA A 104 1.06 1.03 -13.23
CA ALA A 104 0.30 1.03 -12.00
C ALA A 104 -0.49 2.32 -11.82
N ALA A 105 -1.71 2.17 -11.29
CA ALA A 105 -2.52 3.24 -10.73
C ALA A 105 -2.63 3.03 -9.22
N VAL A 106 -2.22 4.05 -8.46
CA VAL A 106 -2.21 4.03 -7.00
C VAL A 106 -2.94 5.25 -6.46
N PRO A 107 -3.69 5.13 -5.35
CA PRO A 107 -4.28 6.28 -4.68
C PRO A 107 -3.16 7.20 -4.18
N VAL A 108 -3.32 8.52 -4.34
CA VAL A 108 -2.48 9.49 -3.63
C VAL A 108 -3.14 9.72 -2.28
N LEU A 109 -2.52 9.19 -1.26
CA LEU A 109 -2.99 9.31 0.12
C LEU A 109 -2.21 10.45 0.76
N ASP A 110 -2.92 11.45 1.27
CA ASP A 110 -2.28 12.58 1.97
C ASP A 110 -1.58 12.13 3.28
N VAL A 111 -1.88 10.92 3.75
CA VAL A 111 -1.16 10.22 4.84
C VAL A 111 -1.20 8.73 4.53
N PRO A 112 -0.10 7.96 4.66
CA PRO A 112 -0.16 6.50 4.60
C PRO A 112 -1.26 6.04 5.56
N LEU A 113 -2.13 5.14 5.09
CA LEU A 113 -3.26 4.66 5.88
C LEU A 113 -2.72 3.81 7.03
N SER A 114 -2.37 4.47 8.12
CA SER A 114 -2.28 3.86 9.43
C SER A 114 -3.64 3.23 9.69
N GLY A 115 -3.68 1.89 9.82
CA GLY A 115 -4.92 1.21 10.18
C GLY A 115 -5.53 1.81 11.45
N VAL A 116 -6.79 1.53 11.75
CA VAL A 116 -7.45 2.12 12.93
C VAL A 116 -6.94 1.58 14.27
N ARG A 117 -6.20 0.46 14.29
CA ARG A 117 -5.71 -0.12 15.55
C ARG A 117 -4.44 0.59 16.00
N PRO A 118 -4.23 0.81 17.31
CA PRO A 118 -3.04 1.49 17.84
C PRO A 118 -1.72 0.94 17.31
N ARG A 119 -1.58 -0.39 17.21
CA ARG A 119 -0.37 -1.03 16.68
C ARG A 119 -0.11 -0.69 15.21
N ASP A 120 -1.16 -0.53 14.41
CA ASP A 120 -1.07 -0.24 12.98
C ASP A 120 -0.67 1.24 12.78
N ILE A 121 -1.18 2.13 13.65
CA ILE A 121 -0.79 3.55 13.71
C ILE A 121 0.67 3.70 14.14
N LEU A 122 1.09 2.99 15.18
CA LEU A 122 2.47 3.02 15.67
C LEU A 122 3.45 2.41 14.67
N ALA A 123 3.08 1.32 13.99
CA ALA A 123 3.91 0.68 12.98
C ALA A 123 4.12 1.56 11.73
N ALA A 124 3.12 2.37 11.38
CA ALA A 124 3.22 3.29 10.24
C ALA A 124 4.31 4.36 10.43
N ARG A 125 4.66 4.73 11.68
CA ARG A 125 5.73 5.70 11.99
C ARG A 125 7.11 5.26 11.48
N THR A 126 7.38 3.95 11.50
CA THR A 126 8.70 3.38 11.19
C THR A 126 8.67 2.54 9.91
N ALA A 127 7.53 2.42 9.26
CA ALA A 127 7.40 1.66 8.03
C ALA A 127 8.10 2.42 6.91
N LYS A 128 9.23 1.89 6.42
CA LYS A 128 9.76 2.28 5.10
C LYS A 128 8.62 2.08 4.10
N GLU A 129 8.28 3.12 3.34
CA GLU A 129 7.30 2.98 2.25
C GLU A 129 7.74 1.79 1.39
N PRO A 130 6.88 0.78 1.20
CA PRO A 130 7.24 -0.39 0.42
C PRO A 130 7.61 0.05 -1.00
N ASP A 131 8.51 -0.66 -1.69
CA ASP A 131 9.07 -0.21 -2.98
C ASP A 131 7.99 0.12 -4.03
N TRP A 132 6.82 -0.54 -3.98
CA TRP A 132 5.70 -0.22 -4.86
C TRP A 132 5.07 1.16 -4.59
N ALA A 133 5.15 1.67 -3.37
CA ALA A 133 4.62 2.97 -2.98
C ALA A 133 5.53 4.11 -3.46
N THR A 134 6.84 3.86 -3.61
CA THR A 134 7.83 4.82 -4.12
C THR A 134 8.18 4.62 -5.60
N ALA A 135 7.70 3.54 -6.24
CA ALA A 135 7.98 3.20 -7.65
C ALA A 135 7.69 4.33 -8.65
N TYR A 136 6.75 5.23 -8.34
CA TYR A 136 6.45 6.40 -9.17
C TYR A 136 7.63 7.38 -9.30
N ARG A 137 8.54 7.40 -8.31
CA ARG A 137 9.72 8.29 -8.29
C ARG A 137 10.75 7.91 -9.35
N SER A 138 10.83 6.63 -9.69
CA SER A 138 11.73 6.08 -10.72
C SER A 138 11.00 5.68 -12.01
N ALA A 139 9.72 6.01 -12.15
CA ALA A 139 8.95 5.67 -13.33
C ALA A 139 9.35 6.50 -14.56
N THR A 140 9.27 5.91 -15.75
CA THR A 140 9.56 6.62 -17.01
C THR A 140 8.59 7.78 -17.24
N THR A 141 7.31 7.59 -16.88
CA THR A 141 6.27 8.63 -16.98
C THR A 141 5.24 8.51 -15.86
N GLN A 142 4.65 9.63 -15.47
CA GLN A 142 3.57 9.67 -14.51
C GLN A 142 2.57 10.79 -14.76
N VAL A 143 1.38 10.64 -14.18
CA VAL A 143 0.37 11.69 -14.05
C VAL A 143 -0.33 11.54 -12.71
N THR A 144 -0.62 12.66 -12.06
CA THR A 144 -1.53 12.69 -10.91
C THR A 144 -2.86 13.27 -11.36
N ALA A 145 -3.90 12.46 -11.37
CA ALA A 145 -5.23 12.84 -11.81
C ALA A 145 -6.10 13.23 -10.62
N GLY A 146 -6.91 14.28 -10.80
CA GLY A 146 -7.95 14.67 -9.87
C GLY A 146 -9.17 13.75 -9.96
N CYS A 147 -9.82 13.55 -8.83
CA CYS A 147 -10.92 12.62 -8.65
C CYS A 147 -11.92 13.25 -7.66
N PRO A 148 -12.58 14.37 -8.03
CA PRO A 148 -13.25 15.27 -7.09
C PRO A 148 -14.38 14.63 -6.29
N ALA A 149 -15.10 13.65 -6.84
CA ALA A 149 -16.13 12.91 -6.09
C ALA A 149 -15.55 11.78 -5.22
N GLY A 150 -14.24 11.58 -5.23
CA GLY A 150 -13.51 10.56 -4.49
C GLY A 150 -13.53 9.19 -5.17
N LEU A 151 -12.48 8.39 -4.96
CA LEU A 151 -12.49 6.98 -5.37
C LEU A 151 -13.35 6.14 -4.42
N PRO A 152 -14.17 5.21 -4.96
CA PRO A 152 -14.98 4.31 -4.15
C PRO A 152 -14.10 3.26 -3.45
N GLY A 153 -14.59 2.74 -2.32
CA GLY A 153 -13.88 1.70 -1.56
C GLY A 153 -12.78 2.23 -0.62
N TYR A 154 -12.67 3.55 -0.48
CA TYR A 154 -11.75 4.20 0.45
C TYR A 154 -12.51 4.87 1.62
N PRO A 155 -11.99 4.77 2.86
CA PRO A 155 -12.58 5.38 4.05
C PRO A 155 -12.48 6.91 4.06
N ARG A 156 -11.41 7.47 3.48
CA ARG A 156 -11.28 8.91 3.18
C ARG A 156 -11.55 9.13 1.70
N PRO A 157 -12.21 10.23 1.29
CA PRO A 157 -12.31 10.59 -0.12
C PRO A 157 -10.91 10.70 -0.71
N VAL A 158 -10.51 9.70 -1.50
CA VAL A 158 -9.27 9.77 -2.26
C VAL A 158 -9.56 10.62 -3.48
N THR A 159 -9.25 11.90 -3.36
CA THR A 159 -9.54 12.91 -4.38
C THR A 159 -8.47 12.98 -5.47
N ARG A 160 -7.41 12.18 -5.35
CA ARG A 160 -6.29 12.12 -6.28
C ARG A 160 -5.76 10.71 -6.40
N PHE A 161 -5.36 10.32 -7.59
CA PHE A 161 -4.62 9.08 -7.81
C PHE A 161 -3.49 9.33 -8.80
N ARG A 162 -2.46 8.52 -8.72
CA ARG A 162 -1.28 8.60 -9.56
C ARG A 162 -1.22 7.39 -10.45
N VAL A 163 -1.09 7.63 -11.75
CA VAL A 163 -0.78 6.59 -12.73
C VAL A 163 0.66 6.78 -13.14
N HIS A 164 1.43 5.71 -13.11
CA HIS A 164 2.81 5.71 -13.55
C HIS A 164 3.10 4.47 -14.39
N ALA A 165 4.07 4.62 -15.28
CA ALA A 165 4.53 3.55 -16.12
C ALA A 165 6.05 3.57 -16.23
N SER A 166 6.63 2.37 -16.14
CA SER A 166 8.06 2.13 -16.22
C SER A 166 8.33 1.22 -17.40
N LEU A 167 9.19 1.68 -18.29
CA LEU A 167 9.73 0.91 -19.40
C LEU A 167 11.18 0.58 -19.08
N GLY A 168 11.47 -0.69 -18.81
CA GLY A 168 12.81 -1.17 -18.47
C GLY A 168 13.42 -2.00 -19.59
N TYR A 169 14.69 -1.72 -19.90
CA TYR A 169 15.57 -2.55 -20.72
C TYR A 169 16.86 -2.79 -19.92
N ASP A 170 17.34 -4.02 -19.83
CA ASP A 170 18.47 -4.38 -18.95
C ASP A 170 19.82 -3.75 -19.32
N GLU A 171 19.99 -3.19 -20.53
CA GLU A 171 21.25 -2.54 -20.94
C GLU A 171 21.40 -1.09 -20.45
N GLY A 172 20.49 -0.57 -19.62
CA GLY A 172 20.57 0.81 -19.11
C GLY A 172 20.49 1.87 -20.21
N SER A 173 20.11 1.47 -21.43
CA SER A 173 19.85 2.38 -22.54
C SER A 173 18.49 3.01 -22.35
N GLU A 174 18.47 4.25 -21.87
CA GLU A 174 17.28 5.09 -22.02
C GLU A 174 16.99 5.22 -23.52
N ILE A 175 15.89 4.63 -23.98
CA ILE A 175 15.41 4.90 -25.33
C ILE A 175 15.00 6.38 -25.35
N ALA A 176 15.72 7.18 -26.12
CA ALA A 176 15.38 8.57 -26.35
C ALA A 176 13.94 8.68 -26.87
N GLY A 177 13.04 9.21 -26.04
CA GLY A 177 11.61 9.31 -26.37
C GLY A 177 10.69 8.27 -25.72
N ALA A 178 11.20 7.34 -24.91
CA ALA A 178 10.38 6.39 -24.12
C ALA A 178 9.27 7.11 -23.32
N ALA A 179 9.61 8.26 -22.73
CA ALA A 179 8.66 9.09 -22.00
C ALA A 179 7.57 9.75 -22.87
N LYS A 180 7.72 9.81 -24.19
CA LYS A 180 6.69 10.26 -25.14
C LYS A 180 5.81 9.10 -25.57
N GLU A 181 6.40 7.93 -25.79
CA GLU A 181 5.71 6.75 -26.32
C GLU A 181 4.76 6.11 -25.28
N VAL A 182 5.13 6.15 -23.99
CA VAL A 182 4.33 5.55 -22.91
C VAL A 182 3.15 6.45 -22.45
N ARG A 183 3.09 7.72 -22.89
CA ARG A 183 2.06 8.68 -22.43
C ARG A 183 0.64 8.24 -22.75
N ALA A 184 0.42 7.66 -23.92
CA ALA A 184 -0.91 7.24 -24.33
C ALA A 184 -1.44 6.10 -23.43
N ALA A 185 -0.57 5.18 -23.03
CA ALA A 185 -0.92 4.09 -22.12
C ALA A 185 -1.28 4.62 -20.72
N VAL A 186 -0.45 5.53 -20.16
CA VAL A 186 -0.74 6.20 -18.88
C VAL A 186 -2.04 7.00 -18.94
N THR A 187 -2.28 7.72 -20.05
CA THR A 187 -3.51 8.49 -20.26
C THR A 187 -4.74 7.59 -20.31
N ALA A 188 -4.67 6.48 -21.05
CA ALA A 188 -5.77 5.52 -21.16
C ALA A 188 -6.12 4.89 -19.81
N VAL A 189 -5.10 4.46 -19.05
CA VAL A 189 -5.28 3.93 -17.69
C VAL A 189 -5.89 4.98 -16.75
N ALA A 190 -5.40 6.23 -16.79
CA ALA A 190 -5.92 7.29 -15.94
C ALA A 190 -7.40 7.59 -16.20
N ASN A 191 -7.79 7.71 -17.48
CA ASN A 191 -9.19 7.92 -17.84
C ASN A 191 -10.05 6.70 -17.50
N HIS A 192 -9.55 5.48 -17.70
CA HIS A 192 -10.28 4.27 -17.30
C HIS A 192 -10.55 4.19 -15.80
N VAL A 193 -9.54 4.44 -14.96
CA VAL A 193 -9.68 4.44 -13.49
C VAL A 193 -10.68 5.51 -13.05
N ARG A 194 -10.63 6.69 -13.66
CA ARG A 194 -11.56 7.80 -13.38
C ARG A 194 -13.00 7.45 -13.77
N ASP A 195 -13.20 6.92 -14.96
CA ASP A 195 -14.53 6.59 -15.50
C ASP A 195 -15.16 5.44 -14.71
N ARG A 196 -14.40 4.38 -14.42
CA ARG A 196 -14.85 3.25 -13.60
C ARG A 196 -15.06 3.61 -12.13
N GLY A 197 -14.20 4.49 -11.59
CA GLY A 197 -14.32 5.02 -10.24
C GLY A 197 -15.46 6.04 -10.08
N GLY A 198 -16.06 6.51 -11.18
CA GLY A 198 -17.17 7.47 -11.15
C GLY A 198 -16.81 8.81 -10.50
N CYS A 199 -15.53 9.18 -10.46
CA CYS A 199 -15.10 10.28 -9.60
C CYS A 199 -15.15 11.68 -10.21
N GLY A 200 -15.54 11.79 -11.50
CA GLY A 200 -15.68 13.06 -12.21
C GLY A 200 -14.34 13.75 -12.52
N GLY A 201 -14.38 15.06 -12.78
CA GLY A 201 -13.20 15.88 -13.12
C GLY A 201 -12.83 15.90 -14.61
N PRO A 202 -11.87 16.73 -15.02
CA PRO A 202 -11.43 16.83 -16.42
C PRO A 202 -10.78 15.53 -16.88
N ALA A 203 -10.87 15.23 -18.19
CA ALA A 203 -10.18 14.09 -18.77
C ALA A 203 -8.67 14.34 -18.78
N VAL A 204 -7.90 13.31 -18.48
CA VAL A 204 -6.45 13.37 -18.60
C VAL A 204 -6.09 13.34 -20.08
N THR A 205 -5.20 14.24 -20.48
CA THR A 205 -4.66 14.33 -21.84
C THR A 205 -3.20 13.88 -21.88
N PRO A 206 -2.68 13.48 -23.06
CA PRO A 206 -1.26 13.13 -23.19
C PRO A 206 -0.28 14.26 -22.82
N SER A 207 -0.74 15.52 -22.81
CA SER A 207 0.04 16.68 -22.35
C SER A 207 0.14 16.79 -20.82
N ASP A 208 -0.75 16.15 -20.07
CA ASP A 208 -0.72 16.13 -18.60
C ASP A 208 0.28 15.10 -18.06
N VAL A 209 0.64 14.10 -18.88
CA VAL A 209 1.61 13.07 -18.55
C VAL A 209 3.03 13.62 -18.74
N ARG A 210 3.83 13.58 -17.68
CA ARG A 210 5.20 14.09 -17.65
C ARG A 210 6.16 13.04 -17.08
N PRO A 211 7.46 13.09 -17.41
CA PRO A 211 8.48 12.43 -16.61
C PRO A 211 8.36 12.86 -15.14
N PRO A 212 8.77 12.01 -14.17
CA PRO A 212 8.83 12.45 -12.79
C PRO A 212 9.77 13.66 -12.65
N PRO A 213 9.47 14.61 -11.75
CA PRO A 213 10.43 15.65 -11.41
C PRO A 213 11.71 14.99 -10.89
N GLU A 214 12.87 15.60 -11.17
CA GLU A 214 14.13 15.14 -10.57
C GLU A 214 13.94 15.08 -9.04
N PRO A 215 14.46 14.02 -8.38
CA PRO A 215 14.38 13.93 -6.94
C PRO A 215 15.12 15.14 -6.38
N VAL A 216 14.36 16.11 -5.88
CA VAL A 216 14.89 17.11 -4.98
C VAL A 216 15.34 16.29 -3.78
N GLU A 217 16.64 16.34 -3.44
CA GLU A 217 17.10 15.87 -2.15
C GLU A 217 16.18 16.54 -1.13
N ASP A 218 15.31 15.75 -0.49
CA ASP A 218 14.39 16.28 0.50
C ASP A 218 15.29 17.03 1.49
N PRO A 219 15.20 18.37 1.59
CA PRO A 219 15.95 19.08 2.60
C PRO A 219 15.47 18.47 3.90
N ASP A 220 16.42 17.87 4.65
CA ASP A 220 16.19 17.23 5.95
C ASP A 220 15.01 17.92 6.60
N GLU A 221 13.82 17.29 6.59
CA GLU A 221 12.62 17.91 7.13
C GLU A 221 12.98 18.24 8.56
N GLU A 222 13.24 19.53 8.79
CA GLU A 222 13.70 20.05 10.05
C GLU A 222 12.58 19.72 11.01
N SER A 223 12.80 18.68 11.81
CA SER A 223 11.79 18.04 12.61
C SER A 223 11.32 19.06 13.62
N GLY A 224 10.28 19.81 13.27
CA GLY A 224 9.60 20.71 14.18
C GLY A 224 9.30 19.92 15.43
N GLU A 225 9.80 20.42 16.56
CA GLU A 225 9.88 19.71 17.84
C GLU A 225 8.59 18.91 18.10
N VAL A 226 8.64 17.61 17.79
CA VAL A 226 7.47 16.74 17.86
C VAL A 226 7.10 16.63 19.32
N VAL A 227 6.02 17.32 19.70
CA VAL A 227 5.47 17.24 21.05
C VAL A 227 5.25 15.76 21.37
N PRO A 228 5.97 15.17 22.36
CA PRO A 228 5.93 13.74 22.56
C PRO A 228 4.51 13.34 22.97
N SER A 229 3.86 12.50 22.16
CA SER A 229 2.44 12.12 22.32
C SER A 229 2.13 11.42 23.65
N CYS A 230 3.17 10.98 24.36
CA CYS A 230 3.09 10.36 25.68
C CYS A 230 3.35 11.30 26.87
N ARG A 231 3.59 12.60 26.66
CA ARG A 231 3.98 13.56 27.72
C ARG A 231 2.97 13.73 28.85
N TRP A 232 1.72 13.38 28.59
CA TRP A 232 0.62 13.46 29.55
C TRP A 232 0.78 12.46 30.69
N PHE A 233 1.47 11.35 30.44
CA PHE A 233 1.55 10.25 31.39
C PHE A 233 2.57 10.52 32.50
N ARG A 234 2.18 10.19 33.73
CA ARG A 234 3.02 10.25 34.93
C ARG A 234 3.14 8.84 35.51
N PRO A 235 4.36 8.28 35.72
CA PRO A 235 4.54 6.91 36.23
C PRO A 235 3.75 6.59 37.50
N GLU A 236 3.55 7.59 38.36
CA GLU A 236 2.84 7.49 39.63
C GLU A 236 1.37 7.09 39.45
N LEU A 237 0.77 7.32 38.28
CA LEU A 237 -0.59 6.86 37.94
C LEU A 237 -0.72 5.33 38.00
N LEU A 238 0.40 4.60 37.93
CA LEU A 238 0.46 3.14 37.99
C LEU A 238 1.42 2.63 39.07
N ASP A 239 1.65 3.40 40.14
CA ASP A 239 2.69 3.11 41.15
C ASP A 239 4.05 2.76 40.49
N GLY A 240 4.32 3.40 39.35
CA GLY A 240 5.52 3.24 38.57
C GLY A 240 6.64 4.12 39.09
N ARG A 241 7.87 3.77 38.75
CA ARG A 241 9.04 4.61 38.99
C ARG A 241 9.42 5.39 37.74
N ALA A 242 10.18 6.47 37.93
CA ALA A 242 10.79 7.19 36.81
C ALA A 242 11.62 6.24 35.93
N ARG A 243 11.62 6.48 34.62
CA ARG A 243 12.38 5.68 33.66
C ARG A 243 13.88 5.78 33.95
N GLY A 244 14.54 4.63 33.89
CA GLY A 244 15.99 4.52 33.80
C GLY A 244 16.47 4.54 32.35
N ARG A 245 17.80 4.54 32.17
CA ARG A 245 18.47 4.57 30.85
C ARG A 245 18.13 3.35 29.97
N ASP A 246 17.88 2.21 30.60
CA ASP A 246 17.66 0.93 29.91
C ASP A 246 16.17 0.63 29.65
N ASP A 247 15.27 1.52 30.09
CA ASP A 247 13.84 1.34 29.84
C ASP A 247 13.49 1.72 28.40
N ARG A 248 12.71 0.86 27.73
CA ARG A 248 12.23 1.10 26.37
C ARG A 248 11.54 2.47 26.28
N GLU A 249 11.85 3.24 25.25
CA GLU A 249 11.24 4.56 25.02
C GLU A 249 9.71 4.45 24.82
N PRO A 250 8.95 5.52 25.15
CA PRO A 250 7.56 5.64 24.72
C PRO A 250 7.41 5.52 23.21
N ASP A 251 6.44 4.73 22.77
CA ASP A 251 6.05 4.66 21.36
C ASP A 251 4.80 5.52 21.17
N GLY A 252 4.85 6.52 20.28
CA GLY A 252 3.73 7.43 20.16
C GLY A 252 3.73 8.30 18.90
N VAL A 253 2.52 8.69 18.48
CA VAL A 253 2.23 9.48 17.28
C VAL A 253 1.15 10.50 17.64
N THR A 254 1.34 11.76 17.24
CA THR A 254 0.32 12.81 17.25
C THR A 254 0.02 13.15 15.80
N GLY A 255 -1.25 13.18 15.39
CA GLY A 255 -1.64 13.49 14.02
C GLY A 255 -3.10 13.91 13.92
N ASP A 256 -3.49 14.55 12.83
CA ASP A 256 -4.81 15.20 12.72
C ASP A 256 -5.99 14.27 13.01
N ASP A 257 -5.92 13.04 12.51
CA ASP A 257 -6.99 12.06 12.63
C ASP A 257 -6.91 11.19 13.89
N ALA A 258 -5.72 11.02 14.47
CA ALA A 258 -5.55 10.23 15.69
C ALA A 258 -4.29 10.59 16.48
N ASP A 259 -4.42 10.56 17.81
CA ASP A 259 -3.31 10.64 18.74
C ASP A 259 -3.15 9.30 19.44
N VAL A 260 -1.96 8.70 19.39
CA VAL A 260 -1.63 7.40 19.98
C VAL A 260 -0.41 7.50 20.88
N CYS A 261 -0.48 6.82 22.01
CA CYS A 261 0.64 6.61 22.90
C CYS A 261 0.60 5.21 23.49
N SER A 262 1.77 4.54 23.51
CA SER A 262 2.02 3.24 24.12
C SER A 262 3.26 3.33 25.02
N LEU A 263 3.09 2.87 26.26
CA LEU A 263 4.07 3.00 27.32
C LEU A 263 4.19 1.68 28.07
N ARG A 264 5.43 1.29 28.35
CA ARG A 264 5.73 0.25 29.34
C ARG A 264 6.41 0.89 30.53
N VAL A 265 5.81 0.74 31.70
CA VAL A 265 6.16 1.47 32.92
C VAL A 265 6.71 0.48 33.94
N PRO A 266 7.96 0.65 34.41
CA PRO A 266 8.51 -0.19 35.48
C PRO A 266 7.81 0.12 36.80
N ARG A 267 7.45 -0.93 37.54
CA ARG A 267 6.72 -0.81 38.80
C ARG A 267 7.67 -0.47 39.94
N ALA A 268 7.28 0.46 40.82
CA ALA A 268 8.12 0.89 41.94
C ALA A 268 8.23 -0.19 43.02
N LYS A 269 7.12 -0.90 43.29
CA LYS A 269 7.04 -2.01 44.26
C LYS A 269 6.31 -3.19 43.62
N PRO A 270 6.99 -4.01 42.79
CA PRO A 270 6.35 -5.14 42.13
C PRO A 270 5.97 -6.21 43.16
N ALA A 271 4.71 -6.65 43.16
CA ALA A 271 4.25 -7.71 44.07
C ALA A 271 4.77 -9.11 43.68
N SER A 272 5.17 -9.29 42.42
CA SER A 272 5.72 -10.54 41.89
C SER A 272 6.64 -10.26 40.70
N ARG A 273 7.32 -11.30 40.20
CA ARG A 273 8.12 -11.20 38.97
C ARG A 273 7.27 -10.82 37.74
N LEU A 274 5.99 -11.18 37.73
CA LEU A 274 5.06 -10.82 36.65
C LEU A 274 4.60 -9.37 36.76
N ASP A 275 4.58 -8.79 37.97
CA ASP A 275 4.20 -7.38 38.23
C ASP A 275 5.39 -6.41 38.06
N GLN A 276 6.45 -6.78 37.35
CA GLN A 276 7.60 -5.90 37.14
C GLN A 276 7.29 -4.68 36.28
N PHE A 277 6.32 -4.82 35.37
CA PHE A 277 5.93 -3.78 34.44
C PHE A 277 4.41 -3.68 34.34
N ALA A 278 3.93 -2.47 34.10
CA ALA A 278 2.58 -2.20 33.65
C ALA A 278 2.62 -1.56 32.27
N GLU A 279 1.61 -1.81 31.46
CA GLU A 279 1.48 -1.27 30.10
C GLU A 279 0.31 -0.30 30.05
N VAL A 280 0.52 0.84 29.39
CA VAL A 280 -0.52 1.84 29.11
C VAL A 280 -0.59 2.07 27.63
N GLY A 281 -1.76 1.87 27.06
CA GLY A 281 -2.10 2.31 25.72
C GLY A 281 -3.15 3.40 25.80
N SER A 282 -3.01 4.43 24.97
CA SER A 282 -4.04 5.45 24.78
C SER A 282 -4.15 5.78 23.30
N VAL A 283 -5.39 5.97 22.85
CA VAL A 283 -5.68 6.41 21.50
C VAL A 283 -6.93 7.26 21.50
N SER A 284 -6.90 8.35 20.74
CA SER A 284 -8.07 9.16 20.42
C SER A 284 -8.18 9.25 18.91
N TRP A 285 -9.32 8.85 18.37
CA TRP A 285 -9.65 9.00 16.95
C TRP A 285 -10.60 10.16 16.76
N ARG A 286 -10.39 10.95 15.70
CA ARG A 286 -11.15 12.15 15.37
C ARG A 286 -11.70 12.08 13.95
N GLY A 287 -12.74 12.89 13.72
CA GLY A 287 -13.22 13.18 12.38
C GLY A 287 -13.65 11.94 11.59
N PRO A 288 -13.18 11.76 10.34
CA PRO A 288 -13.69 10.74 9.45
C PRO A 288 -13.32 9.31 9.84
N LEU A 289 -12.41 9.06 10.80
CA LEU A 289 -12.05 7.70 11.26
C LEU A 289 -13.08 7.07 12.21
N LEU A 290 -14.02 7.86 12.75
CA LEU A 290 -14.95 7.39 13.78
C LEU A 290 -15.84 6.22 13.33
N PRO A 291 -16.40 6.18 12.10
CA PRO A 291 -17.15 5.02 11.60
C PRO A 291 -16.31 3.74 11.58
N GLU A 292 -15.07 3.81 11.07
CA GLU A 292 -14.18 2.66 10.94
C GLU A 292 -13.74 2.12 12.29
N VAL A 293 -13.48 3.01 13.26
CA VAL A 293 -13.19 2.60 14.64
C VAL A 293 -14.38 1.85 15.22
N ARG A 294 -15.61 2.34 15.00
CA ARG A 294 -16.83 1.66 15.45
C ARG A 294 -17.04 0.32 14.76
N THR A 295 -16.65 0.17 13.49
CA THR A 295 -16.66 -1.13 12.80
C THR A 295 -15.59 -2.07 13.35
N ALA A 296 -14.34 -1.61 13.46
CA ALA A 296 -13.21 -2.43 13.87
C ALA A 296 -13.27 -2.87 15.33
N TYR A 297 -13.83 -2.02 16.19
CA TYR A 297 -14.03 -2.28 17.62
C TYR A 297 -15.49 -2.59 17.98
N GLY A 298 -16.36 -2.87 17.00
CA GLY A 298 -17.80 -3.03 17.24
C GLY A 298 -18.13 -4.09 18.30
N ALA A 299 -17.45 -5.24 18.27
CA ALA A 299 -17.62 -6.27 19.30
C ALA A 299 -17.16 -5.82 20.69
N GLU A 300 -16.08 -5.03 20.78
CA GLU A 300 -15.58 -4.49 22.05
C GLU A 300 -16.52 -3.42 22.60
N LEU A 301 -16.99 -2.52 21.74
CA LEU A 301 -17.94 -1.47 22.10
C LEU A 301 -19.29 -2.05 22.54
N ALA A 302 -19.73 -3.14 21.91
CA ALA A 302 -20.96 -3.85 22.29
C ALA A 302 -20.81 -4.58 23.64
N ALA A 303 -19.60 -4.94 24.05
CA ALA A 303 -19.31 -5.65 25.28
C ALA A 303 -18.98 -4.74 26.48
N LEU A 304 -19.09 -3.41 26.32
CA LEU A 304 -18.78 -2.47 27.39
C LEU A 304 -19.74 -2.62 28.58
N SER A 305 -19.16 -2.69 29.78
CA SER A 305 -19.88 -2.70 31.04
C SER A 305 -19.33 -1.59 31.96
N PRO A 306 -20.16 -0.98 32.83
CA PRO A 306 -19.66 -0.07 33.86
C PRO A 306 -18.67 -0.74 34.83
N ASP A 307 -18.89 -2.02 35.13
CA ASP A 307 -18.11 -2.80 36.08
C ASP A 307 -17.92 -4.25 35.56
N PRO A 308 -17.02 -4.46 34.58
CA PRO A 308 -16.76 -5.79 34.04
C PRO A 308 -15.92 -6.61 35.03
N ALA A 309 -16.24 -7.90 35.17
CA ALA A 309 -15.44 -8.83 35.98
C ALA A 309 -14.29 -9.44 35.14
N PRO A 310 -13.07 -9.55 35.68
CA PRO A 310 -11.96 -10.21 35.00
C PRO A 310 -12.17 -11.73 34.95
N GLU A 311 -11.67 -12.37 33.89
CA GLU A 311 -11.66 -13.84 33.81
C GLU A 311 -10.66 -14.43 34.81
N SER A 312 -11.05 -15.48 35.53
CA SER A 312 -10.20 -16.11 36.55
C SER A 312 -9.08 -16.95 35.93
N GLY A 313 -7.87 -16.86 36.48
CA GLY A 313 -6.75 -17.74 36.12
C GLY A 313 -5.76 -17.14 35.12
N GLU A 314 -5.98 -15.90 34.70
CA GLU A 314 -5.07 -15.19 33.80
C GLU A 314 -3.76 -14.77 34.47
N LYS A 315 -2.68 -14.79 33.69
CA LYS A 315 -1.33 -14.37 34.13
C LYS A 315 -1.12 -12.86 33.99
N SER A 316 -1.90 -12.21 33.15
CA SER A 316 -1.89 -10.78 32.90
C SER A 316 -3.29 -10.34 32.49
N TYR A 317 -3.70 -9.18 32.96
CA TYR A 317 -5.03 -8.63 32.76
C TYR A 317 -4.91 -7.29 32.04
N THR A 318 -5.66 -7.12 30.97
CA THR A 318 -5.77 -5.82 30.27
C THR A 318 -7.18 -5.28 30.39
N LEU A 319 -7.33 -4.12 31.02
CA LEU A 319 -8.61 -3.41 31.09
C LEU A 319 -8.62 -2.27 30.08
N ALA A 320 -9.61 -2.27 29.19
CA ALA A 320 -9.89 -1.14 28.30
C ALA A 320 -11.04 -0.29 28.85
N VAL A 321 -10.92 1.03 28.77
CA VAL A 321 -12.00 2.00 29.00
C VAL A 321 -12.20 2.85 27.77
N TRP A 322 -13.46 3.15 27.46
CA TRP A 322 -13.86 3.95 26.31
C TRP A 322 -14.59 5.21 26.73
N ALA A 323 -14.36 6.30 26.00
CA ALA A 323 -15.09 7.54 26.18
C ALA A 323 -15.32 8.26 24.85
N GLU A 324 -16.49 8.88 24.71
CA GLU A 324 -16.72 9.92 23.72
C GLU A 324 -16.38 11.27 24.32
N SER A 325 -15.78 12.15 23.53
CA SER A 325 -15.44 13.50 23.95
C SER A 325 -15.41 14.45 22.76
N SER A 326 -15.15 15.72 23.03
CA SER A 326 -14.85 16.74 22.02
C SER A 326 -13.48 17.32 22.28
N CYS A 327 -12.47 16.92 21.51
CA CYS A 327 -11.09 17.43 21.65
C CYS A 327 -10.81 18.45 20.54
N SER A 328 -10.31 19.63 20.90
CA SER A 328 -10.06 20.73 19.95
C SER A 328 -11.28 21.08 19.05
N GLY A 329 -12.49 20.92 19.58
CA GLY A 329 -13.75 21.18 18.87
C GLY A 329 -14.25 20.06 17.94
N ALA A 330 -13.48 18.98 17.77
CA ALA A 330 -13.89 17.81 16.98
C ALA A 330 -14.47 16.72 17.87
N ARG A 331 -15.49 15.99 17.38
CA ARG A 331 -15.96 14.76 18.02
C ARG A 331 -14.84 13.73 18.01
N THR A 332 -14.64 13.09 19.16
CA THR A 332 -13.55 12.16 19.42
C THR A 332 -14.09 10.91 20.10
N LEU A 333 -13.56 9.75 19.70
CA LEU A 333 -13.70 8.51 20.44
C LEU A 333 -12.33 8.15 21.00
N SER A 334 -12.25 7.96 22.31
CA SER A 334 -11.01 7.69 23.01
C SER A 334 -11.06 6.32 23.67
N ARG A 335 -9.92 5.63 23.67
CA ARG A 335 -9.72 4.33 24.30
C ARG A 335 -8.42 4.35 25.08
N VAL A 336 -8.47 3.96 26.34
CA VAL A 336 -7.29 3.75 27.20
C VAL A 336 -7.26 2.29 27.63
N THR A 337 -6.09 1.67 27.58
CA THR A 337 -5.83 0.32 28.09
C THR A 337 -4.78 0.33 29.17
N VAL A 338 -5.01 -0.46 30.22
CA VAL A 338 -4.06 -0.69 31.31
C VAL A 338 -3.83 -2.19 31.42
N GLY A 339 -2.62 -2.62 31.09
CA GLY A 339 -2.15 -4.01 31.19
C GLY A 339 -1.30 -4.21 32.44
N THR A 340 -1.68 -5.16 33.31
CA THR A 340 -0.99 -5.42 34.58
C THR A 340 -1.06 -6.90 34.95
N ALA A 341 -0.22 -7.36 35.89
CA ALA A 341 -0.32 -8.73 36.41
C ALA A 341 -1.47 -8.94 37.40
N ALA A 342 -2.07 -7.85 37.92
CA ALA A 342 -3.13 -7.90 38.92
C ALA A 342 -4.35 -7.09 38.48
N ALA A 343 -5.48 -7.76 38.21
CA ALA A 343 -6.71 -7.11 37.74
C ALA A 343 -7.15 -5.93 38.63
N ALA A 344 -7.05 -6.04 39.95
CA ALA A 344 -7.45 -4.99 40.88
C ALA A 344 -6.73 -3.65 40.63
N LEU A 345 -5.45 -3.70 40.23
CA LEU A 345 -4.68 -2.50 39.91
C LEU A 345 -5.18 -1.83 38.63
N ALA A 346 -5.41 -2.61 37.56
CA ALA A 346 -5.96 -2.05 36.33
C ALA A 346 -7.34 -1.42 36.57
N ALA A 347 -8.20 -2.10 37.34
CA ALA A 347 -9.53 -1.60 37.71
C ALA A 347 -9.49 -0.28 38.51
N ASP A 348 -8.57 -0.16 39.48
CA ASP A 348 -8.43 1.06 40.31
C ASP A 348 -7.86 2.25 39.53
N ARG A 349 -7.02 2.00 38.51
CA ARG A 349 -6.24 3.06 37.84
C ARG A 349 -6.82 3.52 36.51
N VAL A 350 -7.57 2.69 35.79
CA VAL A 350 -7.96 2.95 34.40
C VAL A 350 -8.72 4.27 34.21
N ASP A 351 -9.66 4.61 35.11
CA ASP A 351 -10.46 5.83 34.99
C ASP A 351 -9.64 7.09 35.27
N ARG A 352 -8.71 7.01 36.23
CA ARG A 352 -7.80 8.12 36.54
C ARG A 352 -6.84 8.38 35.38
N ILE A 353 -6.37 7.33 34.72
CA ILE A 353 -5.50 7.43 33.55
C ILE A 353 -6.27 8.01 32.37
N LEU A 354 -7.51 7.58 32.13
CA LEU A 354 -8.38 8.18 31.13
C LEU A 354 -8.60 9.67 31.39
N ALA A 355 -8.91 10.05 32.63
CA ALA A 355 -9.11 11.46 32.99
C ALA A 355 -7.85 12.30 32.75
N ALA A 356 -6.67 11.79 33.15
CA ALA A 356 -5.39 12.47 32.92
C ALA A 356 -5.10 12.63 31.42
N TYR A 357 -5.36 11.59 30.62
CA TYR A 357 -5.19 11.61 29.17
C TYR A 357 -6.11 12.65 28.52
N LEU A 358 -7.42 12.60 28.79
CA LEU A 358 -8.40 13.52 28.21
C LEU A 358 -8.16 14.97 28.60
N ALA A 359 -7.73 15.23 29.85
CA ALA A 359 -7.38 16.57 30.31
C ALA A 359 -6.16 17.13 29.57
N ALA A 360 -5.12 16.29 29.36
CA ALA A 360 -3.93 16.71 28.64
C ALA A 360 -4.16 16.93 27.14
N SER A 361 -5.17 16.29 26.57
CA SER A 361 -5.62 16.46 25.19
C SER A 361 -6.67 17.57 24.99
N ASP A 362 -6.94 18.40 26.02
CA ASP A 362 -7.98 19.45 26.04
C ASP A 362 -9.34 18.95 25.52
N CYS A 363 -9.70 17.73 25.92
CA CYS A 363 -10.98 17.13 25.58
C CYS A 363 -12.06 17.59 26.56
N ARG A 364 -13.23 17.97 26.02
CA ARG A 364 -14.40 18.42 26.77
C ARG A 364 -15.60 17.52 26.48
N ALA A 365 -16.73 17.76 27.15
CA ALA A 365 -17.97 17.00 26.96
C ALA A 365 -17.76 15.48 27.06
N VAL A 366 -16.95 15.06 28.05
CA VAL A 366 -16.54 13.66 28.21
C VAL A 366 -17.73 12.81 28.67
N LYS A 367 -17.98 11.72 27.94
CA LYS A 367 -18.93 10.67 28.28
C LYS A 367 -18.20 9.32 28.26
N VAL A 368 -17.98 8.74 29.43
CA VAL A 368 -17.46 7.38 29.55
C VAL A 368 -18.52 6.39 29.06
N LEU A 369 -18.14 5.54 28.10
CA LEU A 369 -19.04 4.55 27.49
C LEU A 369 -19.06 3.24 28.29
N GLY A 370 -17.95 2.92 28.95
CA GLY A 370 -17.80 1.71 29.77
C GLY A 370 -16.41 1.09 29.62
N LYS A 371 -16.26 -0.10 30.19
CA LYS A 371 -15.00 -0.83 30.31
C LYS A 371 -15.16 -2.29 29.85
N VAL A 372 -14.05 -2.93 29.49
CA VAL A 372 -14.03 -4.34 29.07
C VAL A 372 -12.64 -4.95 29.27
N TRP A 373 -12.60 -6.19 29.79
CA TRP A 373 -11.37 -6.98 29.93
C TRP A 373 -10.93 -7.59 28.60
N LYS A 374 -9.62 -7.78 28.43
CA LYS A 374 -8.96 -8.26 27.21
C LYS A 374 -7.90 -9.29 27.49
#